data_AF-A0A510L839-F1
#
_entry.id   AF-A0A510L839-F1
#
_cell.length_a   1.000
_cell.length_b   1.000
_cell.length_c   1.000
_cell.angle_alpha   90.00
_cell.angle_beta   90.00
_cell.angle_gamma   90.00
#
_symmetry.space_group_name_H-M   'P 1'
#
loop_
_entity.id
_entity.type
_entity.pdbx_description
1 polymer ?
#
loop_
_entity_poly.entity_id
_entity_poly.type
_entity_poly.pdbx_seq_one_letter_code
_entity_poly.pdbx_strand_id
1 'polypeptide(L)'
;MKENRELKKHKDEKLRVLLLTIIAYFVFFIIKKMDIITEYLGIVMLILLYMYANYNLINIFFTSKRTTFKIYAFLLLEVIYLFTGNISMIGTITYVILFLLLIFSVRKDEGRSEIPKITKFVQIFLIFKVVFVLSMLVF
;
A
#
# COMPACT_ATOMS: atom_id res chain seq x y z
N MET A 1 -22.59 7.13 22.66
CA MET A 1 -22.99 5.82 22.06
C MET A 1 -23.26 5.88 20.55
N LYS A 2 -23.82 6.97 19.99
CA LYS A 2 -23.97 7.18 18.52
C LYS A 2 -22.63 7.33 17.79
N GLU A 3 -21.72 8.12 18.33
CA GLU A 3 -20.40 8.42 17.73
C GLU A 3 -19.53 7.16 17.48
N ASN A 4 -19.52 6.21 18.43
CA ASN A 4 -18.84 4.92 18.26
C ASN A 4 -19.46 4.03 17.17
N ARG A 5 -20.76 4.18 16.87
CA ARG A 5 -21.42 3.42 15.78
C ARG A 5 -21.06 4.01 14.42
N GLU A 6 -20.98 5.32 14.30
CA GLU A 6 -20.61 6.03 13.07
C GLU A 6 -19.13 5.79 12.71
N LEU A 7 -18.23 5.87 13.69
CA LEU A 7 -16.81 5.52 13.52
C LEU A 7 -16.62 4.07 13.06
N LYS A 8 -17.41 3.14 13.62
CA LYS A 8 -17.36 1.71 13.23
C LYS A 8 -17.87 1.49 11.82
N LYS A 9 -18.98 2.14 11.44
CA LYS A 9 -19.56 2.08 10.09
C LYS A 9 -18.59 2.61 9.02
N HIS A 10 -17.92 3.73 9.28
CA HIS A 10 -16.90 4.26 8.37
C HIS A 10 -15.68 3.35 8.22
N LYS A 11 -15.27 2.67 9.29
CA LYS A 11 -14.18 1.69 9.23
C LYS A 11 -14.58 0.47 8.40
N ASP A 12 -15.81 0.00 8.54
CA ASP A 12 -16.36 -1.12 7.77
C ASP A 12 -16.48 -0.77 6.28
N GLU A 13 -16.86 0.47 5.94
CA GLU A 13 -16.88 0.98 4.56
C GLU A 13 -15.49 0.97 3.93
N LYS A 14 -14.48 1.52 4.62
CA LYS A 14 -13.08 1.51 4.13
C LYS A 14 -12.56 0.10 3.90
N LEU A 15 -12.92 -0.85 4.78
CA LEU A 15 -12.53 -2.24 4.65
C LEU A 15 -13.20 -2.92 3.45
N ARG A 16 -14.48 -2.63 3.19
CA ARG A 16 -15.16 -3.09 1.96
C ARG A 16 -14.50 -2.56 0.70
N VAL A 17 -14.16 -1.27 0.66
CA VAL A 17 -13.46 -0.66 -0.47
C VAL A 17 -12.10 -1.32 -0.70
N LEU A 18 -11.35 -1.57 0.37
CA LEU A 18 -10.08 -2.30 0.29
C LEU A 18 -10.27 -3.70 -0.31
N LEU A 19 -11.29 -4.43 0.14
CA LEU A 19 -11.59 -5.79 -0.33
C LEU A 19 -11.99 -5.80 -1.81
N LEU A 20 -12.80 -4.83 -2.25
CA LEU A 20 -13.13 -4.63 -3.67
C LEU A 20 -11.90 -4.32 -4.51
N THR A 21 -10.98 -3.51 -3.99
CA THR A 21 -9.71 -3.19 -4.68
C THR A 21 -8.85 -4.43 -4.86
N ILE A 22 -8.77 -5.30 -3.84
CA ILE A 22 -8.06 -6.58 -3.92
C ILE A 22 -8.71 -7.49 -4.96
N ILE A 23 -10.04 -7.57 -5.01
CA ILE A 23 -10.75 -8.36 -6.03
C ILE A 23 -10.44 -7.82 -7.43
N ALA A 24 -10.54 -6.51 -7.64
CA ALA A 24 -10.22 -5.87 -8.90
C ALA A 24 -8.78 -6.17 -9.36
N TYR A 25 -7.83 -6.19 -8.43
CA TYR A 25 -6.44 -6.56 -8.70
C TYR A 25 -6.31 -7.94 -9.33
N PHE A 26 -6.96 -8.96 -8.75
CA PHE A 26 -6.93 -10.31 -9.28
C PHE A 26 -7.73 -10.46 -10.58
N VAL A 27 -8.80 -9.68 -10.76
CA VAL A 27 -9.54 -9.65 -12.03
C VAL A 27 -8.64 -9.15 -13.17
N PHE A 28 -7.88 -8.07 -12.96
CA PHE A 28 -6.92 -7.58 -13.96
C PHE A 28 -5.82 -8.60 -14.28
N PHE A 29 -5.38 -9.36 -13.27
CA PHE A 29 -4.44 -10.46 -13.47
C PHE A 29 -4.99 -11.55 -14.40
N ILE A 30 -6.27 -11.93 -14.22
CA ILE A 30 -6.95 -12.91 -15.09
C ILE A 30 -7.15 -12.35 -16.51
N ILE A 31 -7.57 -11.08 -16.62
CA ILE A 31 -7.78 -10.42 -17.92
C ILE A 31 -6.48 -10.38 -18.73
N LYS A 32 -5.33 -10.07 -18.10
CA LYS A 32 -4.03 -10.21 -18.75
C LYS A 32 -3.82 -11.65 -19.16
N LYS A 33 -3.99 -12.64 -18.28
CA LYS A 33 -3.71 -14.05 -18.64
C LYS A 33 -4.51 -14.54 -19.86
N MET A 34 -5.64 -13.91 -20.16
CA MET A 34 -6.44 -14.15 -21.38
C MET A 34 -5.98 -13.33 -22.60
N ASP A 35 -4.87 -12.60 -22.48
CA ASP A 35 -4.27 -11.65 -23.44
C ASP A 35 -5.26 -10.61 -23.98
N ILE A 36 -6.22 -10.18 -23.15
CA ILE A 36 -7.23 -9.17 -23.49
C ILE A 36 -6.65 -7.75 -23.45
N ILE A 37 -5.66 -7.51 -22.57
CA ILE A 37 -5.01 -6.20 -22.39
C ILE A 37 -3.51 -6.31 -22.65
N THR A 38 -2.91 -5.21 -23.11
CA THR A 38 -1.46 -5.13 -23.29
C THR A 38 -0.72 -5.14 -21.96
N GLU A 39 0.52 -5.62 -21.96
CA GLU A 39 1.39 -5.65 -20.78
C GLU A 39 1.52 -4.26 -20.14
N TYR A 40 1.76 -3.23 -20.96
CA TYR A 40 1.84 -1.85 -20.50
C TYR A 40 0.58 -1.37 -19.77
N LEU A 41 -0.60 -1.60 -20.36
CA LEU A 41 -1.87 -1.22 -19.73
C LEU A 41 -2.08 -2.01 -18.43
N GLY A 42 -1.74 -3.29 -18.44
CA GLY A 42 -1.74 -4.16 -17.27
C GLY A 42 -0.90 -3.61 -16.12
N ILE A 43 0.36 -3.29 -16.37
CA ILE A 43 1.30 -2.71 -15.41
C ILE A 43 0.75 -1.41 -14.81
N VAL A 44 0.27 -0.50 -15.66
CA VAL A 44 -0.31 0.78 -15.20
C VAL A 44 -1.51 0.54 -14.27
N MET A 45 -2.41 -0.38 -14.64
CA MET A 45 -3.58 -0.71 -13.81
C MET A 45 -3.19 -1.36 -12.49
N LEU A 46 -2.20 -2.26 -12.48
CA LEU A 46 -1.68 -2.86 -11.25
C LEU A 46 -1.07 -1.81 -10.32
N ILE A 47 -0.31 -0.85 -10.85
CA ILE A 47 0.25 0.26 -10.05
C ILE A 47 -0.87 1.10 -9.43
N LEU A 48 -1.89 1.47 -10.21
CA LEU A 48 -3.02 2.25 -9.71
C LEU A 48 -3.80 1.52 -8.62
N LEU A 49 -4.07 0.23 -8.81
CA LEU A 49 -4.75 -0.61 -7.81
C LEU A 49 -3.90 -0.79 -6.56
N TYR A 50 -2.58 -0.96 -6.70
CA TYR A 50 -1.65 -1.00 -5.58
C TYR A 50 -1.65 0.30 -4.78
N MET A 51 -1.60 1.46 -5.46
CA MET A 51 -1.67 2.77 -4.81
C MET A 51 -2.99 2.95 -4.07
N TYR A 52 -4.11 2.60 -4.70
CA TYR A 52 -5.43 2.76 -4.12
C TYR A 52 -5.66 1.82 -2.92
N ALA A 53 -5.19 0.58 -3.00
CA ALA A 53 -5.25 -0.37 -1.90
C ALA A 53 -4.45 0.14 -0.69
N ASN A 54 -3.23 0.64 -0.92
CA ASN A 54 -2.39 1.22 0.13
C ASN A 54 -3.00 2.49 0.73
N TYR A 55 -3.60 3.36 -0.09
CA TYR A 55 -4.32 4.53 0.40
C TYR A 55 -5.43 4.15 1.39
N ASN A 56 -6.26 3.17 1.03
CA ASN A 56 -7.33 2.70 1.91
C ASN A 56 -6.76 2.04 3.19
N LEU A 57 -5.71 1.22 3.07
CA LEU A 57 -5.04 0.60 4.20
C LEU A 57 -4.52 1.66 5.18
N ILE A 58 -3.81 2.68 4.69
CA ILE A 58 -3.27 3.78 5.51
C ILE A 58 -4.40 4.48 6.27
N ASN A 59 -5.51 4.78 5.60
CA ASN A 59 -6.66 5.46 6.22
C ASN A 59 -7.49 4.59 7.17
N ILE A 60 -7.30 3.26 7.18
CA ILE A 60 -7.87 2.35 8.18
C ILE A 60 -7.01 2.36 9.45
N PHE A 61 -5.68 2.43 9.29
CA PHE A 61 -4.76 2.40 10.40
C PHE A 61 -4.56 3.77 11.02
N PHE A 62 -4.27 4.82 10.25
CA PHE A 62 -3.86 6.11 10.79
C PHE A 62 -4.89 7.21 10.55
N THR A 63 -5.11 8.03 11.57
CA THR A 63 -5.94 9.25 11.51
C THR A 63 -5.09 10.52 11.53
N SER A 64 -3.84 10.44 11.99
CA SER A 64 -2.89 11.55 12.03
C SER A 64 -2.49 11.97 10.62
N LYS A 65 -2.82 13.22 10.26
CA LYS A 65 -2.46 13.81 8.96
C LYS A 65 -0.94 13.80 8.70
N ARG A 66 -0.14 14.00 9.75
CA ARG A 66 1.33 14.00 9.67
C ARG A 66 1.85 12.61 9.32
N THR A 67 1.33 11.59 10.02
CA THR A 67 1.69 10.19 9.78
C THR A 67 1.29 9.76 8.37
N THR A 68 0.04 10.01 7.98
CA THR A 68 -0.47 9.64 6.65
C THR A 68 0.33 10.31 5.53
N PHE A 69 0.67 11.60 5.68
CA PHE A 69 1.47 12.32 4.68
C PHE A 69 2.84 11.68 4.46
N LYS A 70 3.55 11.32 5.54
CA LYS A 70 4.87 10.66 5.44
C LYS A 70 4.79 9.32 4.71
N ILE A 71 3.76 8.52 4.99
CA ILE A 71 3.56 7.24 4.32
C ILE A 71 3.19 7.45 2.84
N TYR A 72 2.35 8.44 2.51
CA TYR A 72 2.04 8.77 1.12
C TYR A 72 3.26 9.27 0.33
N ALA A 73 4.10 10.09 0.94
CA ALA A 73 5.35 10.53 0.32
C ALA A 73 6.29 9.34 0.02
N PHE A 74 6.36 8.38 0.95
CA PHE A 74 7.11 7.14 0.73
C PHE A 74 6.50 6.29 -0.38
N LEU A 75 5.18 6.13 -0.42
CA LEU A 75 4.47 5.39 -1.47
C LEU A 75 4.68 6.02 -2.86
N LEU A 76 4.68 7.35 -2.95
CA LEU A 76 4.96 8.06 -4.20
C LEU A 76 6.39 7.78 -4.68
N LEU A 77 7.37 7.84 -3.77
CA LEU A 77 8.77 7.54 -4.08
C LEU A 77 8.94 6.08 -4.54
N GLU A 78 8.21 5.15 -3.93
CA GLU A 78 8.16 3.75 -4.34
C GLU A 78 7.61 3.60 -5.77
N VAL A 79 6.52 4.28 -6.10
CA VAL A 79 5.95 4.25 -7.47
C VAL A 79 6.92 4.80 -8.50
N ILE A 80 7.59 5.92 -8.21
CA ILE A 80 8.62 6.48 -9.10
C ILE A 80 9.74 5.47 -9.31
N TYR A 81 10.24 4.84 -8.25
CA TYR A 81 11.27 3.83 -8.35
C TYR A 81 10.85 2.64 -9.22
N LEU A 82 9.60 2.17 -9.06
CA LEU A 82 9.02 1.10 -9.88
C LEU A 82 8.93 1.47 -11.36
N PHE A 83 8.49 2.69 -11.69
CA PHE A 83 8.45 3.18 -13.08
C PHE A 83 9.83 3.26 -13.72
N THR A 84 10.87 3.57 -12.94
CA THR A 84 12.25 3.62 -13.48
C THR A 84 12.86 2.25 -13.75
N GLY A 85 12.23 1.15 -13.34
CA GLY A 85 12.70 -0.22 -13.62
C GLY A 85 14.07 -0.58 -13.05
N ASN A 86 14.67 0.30 -12.24
CA ASN A 86 16.05 0.17 -11.79
C ASN A 86 16.13 -0.65 -10.49
N ILE A 87 15.68 -1.92 -10.55
CA ILE A 87 15.80 -2.87 -9.44
C ILE A 87 17.28 -3.26 -9.32
N SER A 88 18.04 -2.40 -8.64
CA SER A 88 19.45 -2.61 -8.34
C SER A 88 19.64 -3.00 -6.88
N MET A 89 20.79 -3.60 -6.57
CA MET A 89 21.20 -3.91 -5.20
C MET A 89 21.26 -2.62 -4.35
N ILE A 90 21.80 -1.54 -4.92
CA ILE A 90 21.88 -0.22 -4.27
C ILE A 90 20.47 0.32 -4.00
N GLY A 91 19.58 0.32 -5.00
CA GLY A 91 18.21 0.79 -4.84
C GLY A 91 17.43 -0.02 -3.80
N THR A 92 17.68 -1.32 -3.69
CA THR A 92 17.10 -2.19 -2.65
C THR A 92 17.60 -1.79 -1.26
N ILE A 93 18.91 -1.56 -1.09
CA ILE A 93 19.48 -1.09 0.18
C ILE A 93 18.89 0.28 0.55
N THR A 94 18.83 1.22 -0.40
CA THR A 94 18.24 2.55 -0.20
C THR A 94 16.77 2.44 0.23
N TYR A 95 15.98 1.58 -0.43
CA TYR A 95 14.58 1.34 -0.05
C TYR A 95 14.46 0.85 1.39
N VAL A 96 15.27 -0.13 1.81
CA VAL A 96 15.24 -0.66 3.18
C VAL A 96 15.57 0.43 4.19
N ILE A 97 16.59 1.26 3.93
CA ILE A 97 16.97 2.38 4.81
C ILE A 97 15.80 3.38 4.92
N LEU A 98 15.23 3.81 3.80
CA LEU A 98 14.09 4.74 3.78
C LEU A 98 12.87 4.17 4.50
N PHE A 99 12.62 2.87 4.36
CA PHE A 99 11.51 2.20 5.03
C PHE A 99 11.70 2.14 6.55
N LEU A 100 12.92 1.84 7.01
CA LEU A 100 13.24 1.88 8.45
C LEU A 100 13.10 3.29 9.02
N LEU A 101 13.56 4.30 8.28
CA LEU A 101 13.38 5.71 8.65
C LEU A 101 11.91 6.10 8.71
N LEU A 102 11.08 5.63 7.77
CA LEU A 102 9.64 5.84 7.80
C LEU A 102 9.03 5.25 9.07
N ILE A 103 9.33 3.98 9.39
CA ILE A 103 8.79 3.31 10.60
C ILE A 103 9.20 4.06 11.86
N PHE A 104 10.45 4.50 11.96
CA PHE A 104 10.92 5.31 13.08
C PHE A 104 10.15 6.64 13.18
N SER A 105 9.94 7.32 12.06
CA SER A 105 9.21 8.59 11.98
C SER A 105 7.74 8.44 12.37
N VAL A 106 7.08 7.37 11.91
CA VAL A 106 5.69 7.03 12.27
C VAL A 106 5.57 6.72 13.76
N ARG A 107 6.51 5.94 14.32
CA ARG A 107 6.55 5.66 15.77
C ARG A 107 6.72 6.92 16.61
N LYS A 108 7.52 7.88 16.14
CA LYS A 108 7.71 9.17 16.81
C LYS A 108 6.42 10.00 16.81
N ASP A 109 5.64 9.97 15.72
CA ASP A 109 4.42 10.75 15.59
C ASP A 109 3.22 10.14 16.32
N GLU A 110 3.02 8.82 16.24
CA GLU A 110 1.87 8.13 16.85
C GLU A 110 2.08 7.81 18.34
N GLY A 111 3.33 7.74 18.80
CA GLY A 111 3.68 7.41 20.19
C GLY A 111 3.88 5.91 20.46
N ARG A 112 4.48 5.60 21.62
CA ARG A 112 4.88 4.23 21.98
C ARG A 112 3.70 3.28 22.23
N SER A 113 2.54 3.80 22.65
CA SER A 113 1.33 2.99 22.87
C SER A 113 0.77 2.38 21.58
N GLU A 114 1.03 3.01 20.42
CA GLU A 114 0.52 2.58 19.13
C GLU A 114 1.44 1.58 18.40
N ILE A 115 2.54 1.13 19.02
CA ILE A 115 3.49 0.17 18.42
C ILE A 115 2.79 -1.09 17.88
N PRO A 116 1.84 -1.74 18.58
CA PRO A 116 1.16 -2.92 18.05
C PRO A 116 0.40 -2.66 16.75
N LYS A 117 -0.23 -1.48 16.64
CA LYS A 117 -0.95 -1.03 15.44
C LYS A 117 0.01 -0.75 14.28
N ILE A 118 1.13 -0.06 14.55
CA ILE A 118 2.17 0.21 13.56
C ILE A 118 2.76 -1.10 13.03
N THR A 119 3.05 -2.06 13.91
CA THR A 119 3.58 -3.37 13.51
C THR A 119 2.60 -4.12 12.61
N LYS A 120 1.30 -4.13 12.96
CA LYS A 120 0.26 -4.74 12.10
C LYS A 120 0.16 -4.06 10.74
N PHE A 121 0.20 -2.72 10.69
CA PHE A 121 0.22 -1.99 9.44
C PHE A 121 1.43 -2.38 8.57
N VAL A 122 2.63 -2.40 9.16
CA VAL A 122 3.87 -2.75 8.45
C VAL A 122 3.81 -4.17 7.89
N GLN A 123 3.30 -5.14 8.64
CA GLN A 123 3.13 -6.51 8.17
C GLN A 123 2.21 -6.59 6.96
N ILE A 124 1.04 -5.96 7.01
CA ILE A 124 0.08 -5.98 5.90
C ILE A 124 0.64 -5.22 4.68
N PHE A 125 1.26 -4.07 4.91
CA PHE A 125 1.92 -3.27 3.87
C PHE A 125 2.99 -4.09 3.13
N LEU A 126 3.82 -4.85 3.86
CA LEU A 126 4.82 -5.73 3.27
C LEU A 126 4.18 -6.87 2.47
N ILE A 127 3.08 -7.48 2.95
CA ILE A 127 2.35 -8.51 2.19
C ILE A 127 1.86 -7.93 0.86
N PHE A 128 1.24 -6.76 0.88
CA PHE A 128 0.76 -6.08 -0.33
C PHE A 128 1.90 -5.81 -1.30
N LYS A 129 3.05 -5.34 -0.79
CA LYS A 129 4.24 -5.11 -1.60
C LYS A 129 4.76 -6.40 -2.23
N VAL A 130 4.88 -7.49 -1.49
CA VAL A 130 5.36 -8.77 -2.03
C VAL A 130 4.43 -9.27 -3.12
N VAL A 131 3.11 -9.27 -2.89
CA VAL A 131 2.11 -9.65 -3.91
C VAL A 131 2.24 -8.77 -5.15
N PHE A 132 2.42 -7.47 -4.97
CA PHE A 132 2.57 -6.53 -6.07
C PHE A 132 3.83 -6.80 -6.91
N VAL A 133 4.99 -6.93 -6.27
CA VAL A 133 6.25 -7.23 -6.95
C VAL A 133 6.20 -8.56 -7.67
N LEU A 134 5.63 -9.61 -7.05
CA LEU A 134 5.46 -10.91 -7.69
C LEU A 134 4.55 -10.83 -8.93
N SER A 135 3.48 -10.04 -8.86
CA SER A 135 2.58 -9.88 -10.00
C SER A 135 3.23 -9.09 -11.14
N MET A 136 4.06 -8.10 -10.83
CA MET A 136 4.86 -7.36 -11.81
C MET A 136 5.88 -8.23 -12.53
N LEU A 137 6.32 -9.36 -11.94
CA LEU A 137 7.20 -10.32 -12.63
C LEU A 137 6.45 -11.21 -13.63
N VAL A 138 5.12 -11.26 -13.55
CA VAL A 138 4.26 -12.09 -14.42
C VAL A 138 3.68 -11.28 -15.59
N PHE A 139 3.64 -9.95 -15.45
CA PHE A 139 3.20 -9.00 -16.48
C PHE A 139 4.39 -8.51 -17.31
#